data_AF-A0A7X3ZHW6-F1
#
_entry.id   AF-A0A7X3ZHW6-F1
#
_cell.length_a   1.000
_cell.length_b   1.000
_cell.length_c   1.000
_cell.angle_alpha   90.00
_cell.angle_beta   90.00
_cell.angle_gamma   90.00
#
_symmetry.space_group_name_H-M   'P 1'
#
loop_
_entity.id
_entity.type
_entity.pdbx_description
1 polymer ?
#
loop_
_entity_poly.entity_id
_entity_poly.type
_entity_poly.pdbx_seq_one_letter_code
_entity_poly.pdbx_strand_id
1 'polypeptide(L)'
;MSAIIVVDAFWGDSGKGKVAAFLAQKHQAAYSVRAGIGTNAGHSILFAAGSEIRTRQLPCGVLHPETQLRVGSGVARAEFALRKARQARDERSLADYTADVARELNESCLRGETIVVEGSQGTHLSLALSDDYPDCTSDNCTAAAFADDVGLNWRHIEEVCLVVKALPSRVGTGPLPLQLTPAEEDRRAIAEYGVTTGRRRRKASGISWPHLETAVLLNGPTQLALTFCDHLDPDVAGARHRSALTAPVQRLIDELETRFNIPVSLCDCGVHFENLIEIA
;
A
#
# COMPACT_ATOMS: atom_id res chain seq x y z
N MET A 1 19.78 5.70 4.55
CA MET A 1 18.46 5.22 4.11
C MET A 1 17.88 6.34 3.27
N SER A 2 17.65 6.12 1.97
CA SER A 2 17.26 7.21 1.06
C SER A 2 15.77 7.19 0.69
N ALA A 3 15.23 6.11 0.12
CA ALA A 3 13.79 6.01 -0.15
C ALA A 3 13.21 4.60 -0.01
N ILE A 4 11.98 4.54 0.54
CA ILE A 4 11.16 3.33 0.67
C ILE A 4 9.89 3.51 -0.16
N ILE A 5 9.57 2.55 -1.04
CA ILE A 5 8.32 2.54 -1.81
C ILE A 5 7.40 1.43 -1.32
N VAL A 6 6.17 1.77 -0.96
CA VAL A 6 5.15 0.81 -0.49
C VAL A 6 4.17 0.51 -1.62
N VAL A 7 4.11 -0.76 -2.03
CA VAL A 7 3.31 -1.26 -3.16
C VAL A 7 2.37 -2.37 -2.69
N ASP A 8 1.23 -2.54 -3.34
CA ASP A 8 0.29 -3.63 -3.06
C ASP A 8 0.43 -4.70 -4.15
N ALA A 9 0.54 -5.95 -3.71
CA ALA A 9 0.76 -7.07 -4.60
C ALA A 9 -0.44 -7.40 -5.50
N PHE A 10 -1.66 -7.03 -5.11
CA PHE A 10 -2.91 -7.53 -5.70
C PHE A 10 -3.77 -6.40 -6.27
N TRP A 11 -5.08 -6.43 -6.01
CA TRP A 11 -6.07 -5.49 -6.54
C TRP A 11 -6.38 -4.34 -5.59
N GLY A 12 -5.40 -3.91 -4.79
CA GLY A 12 -5.59 -2.84 -3.82
C GLY A 12 -6.12 -3.34 -2.47
N ASP A 13 -6.34 -2.38 -1.57
CA ASP A 13 -6.93 -2.62 -0.25
C ASP A 13 -6.18 -3.62 0.65
N SER A 14 -4.85 -3.75 0.48
CA SER A 14 -3.96 -4.56 1.32
C SER A 14 -3.54 -3.91 2.64
N GLY A 15 -3.97 -2.69 2.95
CA GLY A 15 -3.51 -2.00 4.17
C GLY A 15 -2.20 -1.21 4.00
N LYS A 16 -1.78 -0.91 2.75
CA LYS A 16 -0.61 -0.06 2.44
C LYS A 16 -0.48 1.19 3.29
N GLY A 17 -1.57 1.93 3.55
CA GLY A 17 -1.49 3.17 4.35
C GLY A 17 -0.99 2.94 5.77
N LYS A 18 -1.41 1.84 6.40
CA LYS A 18 -0.93 1.45 7.74
C LYS A 18 0.55 1.06 7.71
N VAL A 19 0.97 0.29 6.69
CA VAL A 19 2.37 -0.08 6.46
C VAL A 19 3.25 1.15 6.20
N ALA A 20 2.83 2.04 5.30
CA ALA A 20 3.55 3.27 4.99
C ALA A 20 3.67 4.19 6.21
N ALA A 21 2.61 4.32 7.01
CA ALA A 21 2.66 5.11 8.23
C ALA A 21 3.60 4.52 9.29
N PHE A 22 3.60 3.20 9.44
CA PHE A 22 4.54 2.50 10.33
C PHE A 22 5.99 2.70 9.90
N LEU A 23 6.29 2.51 8.61
CA LEU A 23 7.63 2.72 8.08
C LEU A 23 8.07 4.19 8.22
N ALA A 24 7.18 5.14 7.94
CA ALA A 24 7.46 6.56 8.13
C ALA A 24 7.77 6.90 9.60
N GLN A 25 7.01 6.35 10.55
CA GLN A 25 7.25 6.54 11.97
C GLN A 25 8.54 5.88 12.44
N LYS A 26 8.76 4.61 12.06
CA LYS A 26 9.94 3.82 12.43
C LYS A 26 11.24 4.47 11.98
N HIS A 27 11.25 4.95 10.74
CA HIS A 27 12.44 5.55 10.14
C HIS A 27 12.50 7.07 10.29
N GLN A 28 11.59 7.66 11.08
CA GLN A 28 11.47 9.10 11.29
C GLN A 28 11.58 9.88 9.97
N ALA A 29 10.79 9.45 8.98
CA ALA A 29 10.93 9.90 7.61
C ALA A 29 10.78 11.43 7.52
N ALA A 30 11.68 12.07 6.79
CA ALA A 30 11.57 13.50 6.49
C ALA A 30 10.34 13.79 5.64
N TYR A 31 10.01 12.87 4.71
CA TYR A 31 8.85 12.99 3.84
C TYR A 31 8.02 11.72 3.80
N SER A 32 6.70 11.89 3.81
CA SER A 32 5.73 10.90 3.36
C SER A 32 5.00 11.44 2.15
N VAL A 33 4.99 10.68 1.05
CA VAL A 33 4.57 11.18 -0.26
C VAL A 33 3.53 10.26 -0.87
N ARG A 34 2.42 10.82 -1.32
CA ARG A 34 1.40 10.06 -2.05
C ARG A 34 1.77 9.95 -3.53
N ALA A 35 1.73 8.73 -4.06
CA ALA A 35 1.86 8.40 -5.48
C ALA A 35 0.60 7.67 -6.01
N GLY A 36 0.56 7.40 -7.31
CA GLY A 36 -0.51 6.73 -8.02
C GLY A 36 -1.63 7.65 -8.49
N ILE A 37 -2.85 7.13 -8.58
CA ILE A 37 -3.92 7.74 -9.39
C ILE A 37 -4.55 8.99 -8.75
N GLY A 38 -4.70 9.02 -7.42
CA GLY A 38 -5.35 10.13 -6.71
C GLY A 38 -6.40 9.68 -5.70
N THR A 39 -7.53 10.40 -5.62
CA THR A 39 -8.51 10.26 -4.53
C THR A 39 -9.43 9.05 -4.64
N ASN A 40 -9.29 8.21 -5.66
CA ASN A 40 -10.09 6.99 -5.81
C ASN A 40 -9.67 5.86 -4.85
N ALA A 41 -8.45 5.91 -4.32
CA ALA A 41 -8.02 5.08 -3.20
C ALA A 41 -8.12 5.84 -1.87
N GLY A 42 -8.71 5.19 -0.86
CA GLY A 42 -8.74 5.68 0.51
C GLY A 42 -7.88 4.80 1.40
N HIS A 43 -7.05 5.41 2.25
CA HIS A 43 -6.30 4.71 3.28
C HIS A 43 -6.81 5.13 4.66
N SER A 44 -6.89 4.16 5.56
CA SER A 44 -7.42 4.34 6.90
C SER A 44 -6.50 3.70 7.94
N ILE A 45 -6.31 4.40 9.05
CA ILE A 45 -5.59 3.90 10.23
C ILE A 45 -6.50 4.09 11.43
N LEU A 46 -6.82 2.99 12.10
CA LEU A 46 -7.55 2.99 13.36
C LEU A 46 -6.56 2.76 14.50
N PHE A 47 -6.66 3.50 15.60
CA PHE A 47 -5.83 3.30 16.77
C PHE A 47 -6.61 2.55 17.86
N ALA A 48 -5.91 1.80 18.70
CA ALA A 48 -6.55 1.12 19.84
C ALA A 48 -7.25 2.09 20.81
N ALA A 49 -6.82 3.36 20.84
CA ALA A 49 -7.47 4.43 21.61
C ALA A 49 -8.80 4.92 20.99
N GLY A 50 -9.19 4.42 19.81
CA GLY A 50 -10.45 4.74 19.13
C GLY A 50 -10.37 5.93 18.16
N SER A 51 -9.25 6.64 18.09
CA SER A 51 -9.02 7.65 17.05
C SER A 51 -8.83 6.99 15.69
N GLU A 52 -9.15 7.73 14.62
CA GLU A 52 -9.02 7.24 13.24
C GLU A 52 -8.49 8.34 12.33
N ILE A 53 -7.61 7.96 11.40
CA ILE A 53 -7.17 8.80 10.28
C ILE A 53 -7.70 8.18 9.00
N ARG A 54 -8.41 8.97 8.18
CA ARG A 54 -8.84 8.58 6.83
C ARG A 54 -8.33 9.59 5.83
N THR A 55 -7.54 9.14 4.86
CA THR A 55 -7.01 9.99 3.79
C THR A 55 -7.35 9.43 2.42
N ARG A 56 -7.43 10.32 1.44
CA ARG A 56 -7.62 9.99 0.01
C ARG A 56 -6.56 10.65 -0.86
N GLN A 57 -6.28 11.92 -0.60
CA GLN A 57 -5.26 12.69 -1.30
C GLN A 57 -3.93 12.74 -0.56
N LEU A 58 -3.97 12.94 0.76
CA LEU A 58 -2.77 12.99 1.60
C LEU A 58 -2.29 11.57 1.94
N PRO A 59 -0.97 11.36 2.09
CA PRO A 59 -0.45 10.10 2.59
C PRO A 59 -0.72 9.93 4.09
N CYS A 60 -0.60 8.69 4.58
CA CYS A 60 -0.89 8.31 5.96
C CYS A 60 0.30 8.49 6.92
N GLY A 61 1.49 8.85 6.45
CA GLY A 61 2.71 9.05 7.26
C GLY A 61 2.67 10.24 8.22
N VAL A 62 1.49 10.68 8.65
CA VAL A 62 1.26 11.83 9.53
C VAL A 62 1.60 11.56 11.00
N LEU A 63 2.02 10.34 11.32
CA LEU A 63 2.19 9.86 12.70
C LEU A 63 3.47 10.36 13.38
N HIS A 64 4.43 10.83 12.59
CA HIS A 64 5.63 11.49 13.09
C HIS A 64 5.50 13.00 12.83
N PRO A 65 5.45 13.86 13.86
CA PRO A 65 5.11 15.29 13.71
C PRO A 65 6.00 16.08 12.74
N GLU A 66 7.27 15.71 12.61
CA GLU A 66 8.21 16.40 11.73
C GLU A 66 8.12 15.93 10.27
N THR A 67 7.38 14.85 9.99
CA THR A 67 7.25 14.30 8.64
C THR A 67 6.43 15.22 7.76
N GLN A 68 7.07 15.73 6.71
CA GLN A 68 6.43 16.55 5.71
C GLN A 68 5.58 15.69 4.77
N LEU A 69 4.32 16.08 4.60
CA LEU A 69 3.41 15.40 3.68
C LEU A 69 3.49 16.04 2.30
N ARG A 70 3.61 15.22 1.25
CA ARG A 70 3.59 15.67 -0.14
C ARG A 70 2.71 14.78 -1.01
N VAL A 71 2.35 15.31 -2.17
CA VAL A 71 1.61 14.61 -3.21
C VAL A 71 2.43 14.74 -4.49
N GLY A 72 2.78 13.62 -5.13
CA GLY A 72 3.49 13.62 -6.39
C GLY A 72 2.73 14.33 -7.51
N SER A 73 3.44 14.74 -8.55
CA SER A 73 2.84 15.41 -9.72
C SER A 73 2.14 14.44 -10.67
N GLY A 74 2.43 13.14 -10.59
CA GLY A 74 1.82 12.08 -11.42
C GLY A 74 0.38 11.73 -11.07
N VAL A 75 -0.15 12.25 -9.95
CA VAL A 75 -1.56 12.04 -9.59
C VAL A 75 -2.49 12.59 -10.68
N ALA A 76 -3.66 11.96 -10.86
CA ALA A 76 -4.63 12.25 -11.91
C ALA A 76 -4.12 12.02 -13.36
N ARG A 77 -3.32 10.96 -13.56
CA ARG A 77 -2.75 10.57 -14.87
C ARG A 77 -3.73 10.58 -16.05
N ALA A 78 -4.97 10.12 -15.84
CA ALA A 78 -6.01 10.15 -16.88
C ALA A 78 -6.28 11.57 -17.41
N GLU A 79 -6.38 12.55 -16.51
CA GLU A 79 -6.63 13.94 -16.87
C GLU A 79 -5.41 14.58 -17.53
N PHE A 80 -4.20 14.19 -17.11
CA PHE A 80 -2.96 14.60 -17.78
C PHE A 80 -2.90 14.09 -19.21
N ALA A 81 -3.19 12.81 -19.44
CA ALA A 81 -3.22 12.20 -20.78
C ALA A 81 -4.25 12.90 -21.69
N LEU A 82 -5.38 13.31 -21.12
CA LEU A 82 -6.43 14.07 -21.83
C LEU A 82 -6.15 15.58 -21.94
N ARG A 83 -5.04 16.08 -21.38
CA ARG A 83 -4.67 17.51 -21.31
C ARG A 83 -5.74 18.39 -20.65
N LYS A 84 -6.37 17.88 -19.59
CA LYS A 84 -7.45 18.55 -18.83
C LYS A 84 -7.14 18.72 -17.35
N ALA A 85 -6.06 18.12 -16.86
CA ALA A 85 -5.65 18.22 -15.46
C ALA A 85 -5.43 19.69 -15.05
N ARG A 86 -5.95 20.08 -13.88
CA ARG A 86 -5.63 21.35 -13.23
C ARG A 86 -4.45 21.14 -12.28
N GLN A 87 -3.50 22.06 -12.27
CA GLN A 87 -2.38 21.97 -11.32
C GLN A 87 -2.68 22.77 -10.05
N ALA A 88 -2.13 22.33 -8.93
CA ALA A 88 -2.31 23.02 -7.65
C ALA A 88 -1.83 24.49 -7.70
N ARG A 89 -0.76 24.79 -8.47
CA ARG A 89 -0.26 26.16 -8.68
C ARG A 89 -1.24 27.09 -9.40
N ASP A 90 -2.20 26.52 -10.13
CA ASP A 90 -3.22 27.30 -10.86
C ASP A 90 -4.41 27.64 -9.93
N GLU A 91 -4.47 27.04 -8.74
CA GLU A 91 -5.51 27.27 -7.75
C GLU A 91 -5.00 28.20 -6.64
N ARG A 92 -5.56 29.41 -6.56
CA ARG A 92 -5.10 30.43 -5.61
C ARG A 92 -5.23 29.97 -4.16
N SER A 93 -6.25 29.18 -3.83
CA SER A 93 -6.40 28.65 -2.46
C SER A 93 -5.35 27.62 -2.08
N LEU A 94 -4.56 27.13 -3.04
CA LEU A 94 -3.51 26.13 -2.82
C LEU A 94 -2.10 26.70 -2.88
N ALA A 95 -1.94 27.99 -3.15
CA ALA A 95 -0.63 28.62 -3.37
C ALA A 95 0.38 28.32 -2.25
N ASP A 96 -0.06 28.39 -0.99
CA ASP A 96 0.77 28.15 0.20
C ASP A 96 1.14 26.68 0.43
N TYR A 97 0.53 25.76 -0.31
CA TYR A 97 0.78 24.32 -0.22
C TYR A 97 1.53 23.75 -1.44
N THR A 98 1.88 24.60 -2.40
CA THR A 98 2.63 24.17 -3.59
C THR A 98 4.11 24.03 -3.28
N ALA A 99 4.74 23.00 -3.85
CA ALA A 99 6.15 22.72 -3.67
C ALA A 99 6.73 22.05 -4.94
N ASP A 100 8.02 22.18 -5.14
CA ASP A 100 8.75 21.36 -6.12
C ASP A 100 9.07 20.01 -5.47
N VAL A 101 8.06 19.13 -5.45
CA VAL A 101 8.12 17.83 -4.75
C VAL A 101 9.30 17.01 -5.25
N ALA A 102 9.52 16.95 -6.56
CA ALA A 102 10.65 16.20 -7.13
C ALA A 102 11.99 16.73 -6.60
N ARG A 103 12.21 18.06 -6.60
CA ARG A 103 13.45 18.63 -6.05
C ARG A 103 13.60 18.31 -4.57
N GLU A 104 12.57 18.56 -3.75
CA GLU A 104 12.61 18.34 -2.30
C GLU A 104 13.00 16.90 -1.95
N LEU A 105 12.39 15.91 -2.61
CA LEU A 105 12.65 14.50 -2.35
C LEU A 105 14.07 14.09 -2.73
N ASN A 106 14.53 14.47 -3.92
CA ASN A 106 15.89 14.08 -4.36
C ASN A 106 16.97 14.78 -3.51
N GLU A 107 16.79 16.05 -3.15
CA GLU A 107 17.72 16.75 -2.26
C GLU A 107 17.72 16.14 -0.84
N SER A 108 16.56 15.72 -0.34
CA SER A 108 16.40 14.99 0.92
C SER A 108 17.19 13.67 0.91
N CYS A 109 17.02 12.86 -0.14
CA CYS A 109 17.79 11.64 -0.30
C CYS A 109 19.31 11.90 -0.37
N LEU A 110 19.76 12.98 -1.02
CA LEU A 110 21.18 13.37 -1.05
C LEU A 110 21.74 13.76 0.33
N ARG A 111 20.89 14.26 1.24
CA ARG A 111 21.25 14.52 2.65
C ARG A 111 21.20 13.27 3.52
N GLY A 112 20.83 12.11 2.95
CA GLY A 112 20.68 10.85 3.68
C GLY A 112 19.41 10.77 4.52
N GLU A 113 18.44 11.66 4.28
CA GLU A 113 17.13 11.63 4.91
C GLU A 113 16.25 10.54 4.27
N THR A 114 15.43 9.89 5.09
CA THR A 114 14.49 8.87 4.62
C THR A 114 13.23 9.52 4.06
N ILE A 115 12.80 9.07 2.89
CA ILE A 115 11.46 9.34 2.36
C ILE A 115 10.65 8.05 2.23
N VAL A 116 9.33 8.14 2.43
CA VAL A 116 8.39 7.03 2.23
C VAL A 116 7.38 7.40 1.15
N VAL A 117 7.37 6.65 0.05
CA VAL A 117 6.41 6.78 -1.04
C VAL A 117 5.28 5.78 -0.83
N GLU A 118 4.07 6.30 -0.69
CA GLU A 118 2.84 5.55 -0.51
C GLU A 118 2.09 5.43 -1.83
N GLY A 119 2.13 4.23 -2.43
CA GLY A 119 1.40 3.93 -3.65
C GLY A 119 -0.11 3.75 -3.42
N SER A 120 -0.89 4.02 -4.46
CA SER A 120 -2.34 3.76 -4.48
C SER A 120 -2.68 2.53 -5.34
N GLN A 121 -3.84 1.90 -5.09
CA GLN A 121 -4.28 0.66 -5.77
C GLN A 121 -3.26 -0.49 -5.59
N GLY A 122 -3.19 -1.45 -6.51
CA GLY A 122 -2.25 -2.56 -6.43
C GLY A 122 -1.84 -3.04 -7.82
N THR A 123 -0.80 -3.87 -7.86
CA THR A 123 -0.08 -4.22 -9.10
C THR A 123 -1.01 -4.75 -10.19
N HIS A 124 -1.98 -5.60 -9.84
CA HIS A 124 -2.94 -6.19 -10.79
C HIS A 124 -4.07 -5.25 -11.22
N LEU A 125 -4.06 -4.00 -10.76
CA LEU A 125 -4.89 -2.93 -11.29
C LEU A 125 -4.10 -1.99 -12.21
N SER A 126 -2.83 -2.24 -12.49
CA SER A 126 -2.01 -1.40 -13.39
C SER A 126 -2.63 -1.29 -14.78
N LEU A 127 -2.72 -0.08 -15.32
CA LEU A 127 -3.36 0.20 -16.62
C LEU A 127 -2.78 -0.64 -17.76
N ALA A 128 -1.45 -0.61 -17.92
CA ALA A 128 -0.78 -1.19 -19.08
C ALA A 128 -0.20 -2.59 -18.82
N LEU A 129 -0.15 -3.01 -17.55
CA LEU A 129 0.54 -4.24 -17.11
C LEU A 129 -0.42 -5.30 -16.57
N SER A 130 -1.68 -4.95 -16.31
CA SER A 130 -2.67 -5.91 -15.84
C SER A 130 -3.30 -6.67 -17.00
N ASP A 131 -3.38 -7.99 -16.84
CA ASP A 131 -4.16 -8.87 -17.72
C ASP A 131 -5.67 -8.62 -17.62
N ASP A 132 -6.11 -7.89 -16.60
CA ASP A 132 -7.53 -7.60 -16.36
C ASP A 132 -8.05 -6.40 -17.14
N TYR A 133 -7.24 -5.75 -18.00
CA TYR A 133 -7.74 -4.66 -18.84
C TYR A 133 -9.01 -5.09 -19.60
N PRO A 134 -10.12 -4.32 -19.56
CA PRO A 134 -10.24 -2.94 -19.10
C PRO A 134 -10.64 -2.75 -17.62
N ASP A 135 -10.76 -3.80 -16.81
CA ASP A 135 -11.09 -3.77 -15.37
C ASP A 135 -9.88 -3.36 -14.49
N CYS A 136 -9.16 -2.33 -14.89
CA CYS A 136 -7.97 -1.78 -14.22
C CYS A 136 -8.13 -0.27 -13.94
N THR A 137 -7.11 0.33 -13.32
CA THR A 137 -7.10 1.78 -13.05
C THR A 137 -6.49 2.56 -14.23
N SER A 138 -6.41 3.87 -14.12
CA SER A 138 -5.91 4.76 -15.18
C SER A 138 -4.40 5.04 -15.14
N ASP A 139 -3.64 4.29 -14.34
CA ASP A 139 -2.18 4.37 -14.27
C ASP A 139 -1.58 3.01 -13.90
N ASN A 140 -0.28 2.85 -14.02
CA ASN A 140 0.42 1.69 -13.50
C ASN A 140 0.60 1.81 -11.98
N CYS A 141 0.58 0.67 -11.28
CA CYS A 141 0.64 0.58 -9.82
C CYS A 141 1.86 -0.23 -9.38
N THR A 142 3.03 0.17 -9.86
CA THR A 142 4.31 -0.49 -9.59
C THR A 142 5.28 0.46 -8.89
N ALA A 143 6.34 -0.07 -8.28
CA ALA A 143 7.38 0.73 -7.64
C ALA A 143 7.99 1.75 -8.61
N ALA A 144 8.26 1.35 -9.85
CA ALA A 144 8.78 2.24 -10.88
C ALA A 144 7.78 3.35 -11.27
N ALA A 145 6.49 3.03 -11.38
CA ALA A 145 5.45 4.02 -11.66
C ALA A 145 5.32 5.03 -10.50
N PHE A 146 5.36 4.56 -9.26
CA PHE A 146 5.29 5.45 -8.11
C PHE A 146 6.53 6.32 -7.95
N ALA A 147 7.71 5.84 -8.35
CA ALA A 147 8.91 6.67 -8.42
C ALA A 147 8.76 7.78 -9.50
N ASP A 148 8.22 7.44 -10.68
CA ASP A 148 7.89 8.42 -11.73
C ASP A 148 6.88 9.48 -11.22
N ASP A 149 5.81 9.03 -10.54
CA ASP A 149 4.75 9.91 -10.05
C ASP A 149 5.25 11.02 -9.14
N VAL A 150 6.29 10.76 -8.36
CA VAL A 150 6.86 11.71 -7.41
C VAL A 150 8.14 12.37 -7.92
N GLY A 151 8.61 12.00 -9.12
CA GLY A 151 9.86 12.50 -9.70
C GLY A 151 11.10 12.05 -8.94
N LEU A 152 11.08 10.88 -8.30
CA LEU A 152 12.21 10.34 -7.56
C LEU A 152 13.22 9.69 -8.50
N ASN A 153 14.50 10.05 -8.36
CA ASN A 153 15.57 9.36 -9.06
C ASN A 153 15.64 7.91 -8.58
N TRP A 154 15.50 6.96 -9.51
CA TRP A 154 15.48 5.53 -9.22
C TRP A 154 16.70 5.03 -8.43
N ARG A 155 17.85 5.72 -8.50
CA ARG A 155 19.06 5.39 -7.74
C ARG A 155 18.94 5.65 -6.23
N HIS A 156 17.93 6.38 -5.79
CA HIS A 156 17.62 6.61 -4.37
C HIS A 156 16.64 5.58 -3.80
N ILE A 157 16.13 4.65 -4.62
CA ILE A 157 15.26 3.59 -4.12
C ILE A 157 16.13 2.53 -3.47
N GLU A 158 16.10 2.46 -2.14
CA GLU A 158 16.81 1.44 -1.37
C GLU A 158 15.90 0.28 -0.98
N GLU A 159 14.63 0.57 -0.70
CA GLU A 159 13.67 -0.43 -0.27
C GLU A 159 12.36 -0.37 -1.07
N VAL A 160 11.87 -1.55 -1.43
CA VAL A 160 10.51 -1.73 -1.96
C VAL A 160 9.81 -2.72 -1.03
N CYS A 161 8.81 -2.22 -0.31
CA CYS A 161 7.95 -3.01 0.56
C CYS A 161 6.70 -3.43 -0.21
N LEU A 162 6.61 -4.71 -0.56
CA LEU A 162 5.43 -5.27 -1.21
C LEU A 162 4.46 -5.80 -0.15
N VAL A 163 3.30 -5.17 -0.07
CA VAL A 163 2.23 -5.51 0.86
C VAL A 163 1.39 -6.65 0.29
N VAL A 164 1.49 -7.80 0.93
CA VAL A 164 0.81 -9.05 0.57
C VAL A 164 -0.34 -9.24 1.55
N LYS A 165 -1.57 -9.19 1.06
CA LYS A 165 -2.75 -9.52 1.88
C LYS A 165 -2.89 -11.04 1.96
N ALA A 166 -2.98 -11.59 3.17
CA ALA A 166 -3.08 -13.05 3.37
C ALA A 166 -4.27 -13.65 2.62
N LEU A 167 -5.40 -12.92 2.63
CA LEU A 167 -6.60 -13.21 1.83
C LEU A 167 -6.90 -12.03 0.90
N PRO A 168 -6.38 -12.04 -0.35
CA PRO A 168 -6.58 -10.95 -1.31
C PRO A 168 -8.05 -10.60 -1.52
N SER A 169 -8.31 -9.33 -1.85
CA SER A 169 -9.66 -8.83 -2.09
C SER A 169 -9.71 -7.97 -3.36
N ARG A 170 -10.89 -7.88 -3.98
CA ARG A 170 -11.13 -7.03 -5.16
C ARG A 170 -12.47 -6.29 -5.05
N VAL A 171 -12.49 -5.03 -5.48
CA VAL A 171 -13.71 -4.23 -5.64
C VAL A 171 -14.13 -4.23 -7.12
N GLY A 172 -15.43 -4.32 -7.39
CA GLY A 172 -15.96 -4.22 -8.74
C GLY A 172 -15.87 -5.52 -9.54
N THR A 173 -15.91 -5.40 -10.86
CA THR A 173 -15.85 -6.47 -11.85
C THR A 173 -14.44 -7.05 -12.01
N GLY A 174 -14.27 -8.02 -12.91
CA GLY A 174 -13.01 -8.71 -13.18
C GLY A 174 -12.80 -10.02 -12.38
N PRO A 175 -11.87 -10.87 -12.79
CA PRO A 175 -11.64 -12.16 -12.15
C PRO A 175 -11.04 -12.01 -10.74
N LEU A 176 -11.37 -12.95 -9.84
CA LEU A 176 -10.68 -13.08 -8.56
C LEU A 176 -10.41 -14.57 -8.35
N PRO A 177 -9.16 -15.03 -8.48
CA PRO A 177 -8.81 -16.42 -8.21
C PRO A 177 -9.16 -16.78 -6.76
N LEU A 178 -9.59 -18.03 -6.55
CA LEU A 178 -9.94 -18.56 -5.22
C LEU A 178 -11.06 -17.77 -4.53
N GLN A 179 -11.92 -17.08 -5.29
CA GLN A 179 -12.99 -16.27 -4.73
C GLN A 179 -13.95 -17.10 -3.86
N LEU A 180 -14.17 -16.64 -2.63
CA LEU A 180 -15.18 -17.14 -1.71
C LEU A 180 -16.58 -16.66 -2.11
N THR A 181 -17.58 -17.44 -1.72
CA THR A 181 -18.97 -16.98 -1.74
C THR A 181 -19.23 -15.99 -0.60
N PRO A 182 -20.17 -15.04 -0.75
CA PRO A 182 -20.54 -14.12 0.33
C PRO A 182 -20.93 -14.83 1.64
N ALA A 183 -21.58 -15.99 1.54
CA ALA A 183 -21.97 -16.78 2.70
C ALA A 183 -20.76 -17.36 3.46
N GLU A 184 -19.68 -17.70 2.77
CA GLU A 184 -18.43 -18.16 3.40
C GLU A 184 -17.68 -17.01 4.07
N GLU A 185 -17.64 -15.84 3.42
CA GLU A 185 -17.07 -14.62 4.01
C GLU A 185 -17.79 -14.24 5.30
N ASP A 186 -19.13 -14.27 5.30
CA ASP A 186 -19.96 -13.92 6.46
C ASP A 186 -19.81 -14.96 7.57
N ARG A 187 -19.78 -16.26 7.24
CA ARG A 187 -19.55 -17.33 8.21
C ARG A 187 -18.20 -17.22 8.91
N ARG A 188 -17.18 -16.76 8.18
CA ARG A 188 -15.82 -16.54 8.71
C ARG A 188 -15.65 -15.17 9.37
N ALA A 189 -16.65 -14.29 9.32
CA ALA A 189 -16.58 -12.91 9.80
C ALA A 189 -15.42 -12.10 9.17
N ILE A 190 -15.12 -12.34 7.90
CA ILE A 190 -14.01 -11.68 7.17
C ILE A 190 -14.49 -10.76 6.04
N ALA A 191 -15.79 -10.45 5.98
CA ALA A 191 -16.36 -9.56 4.97
C ALA A 191 -15.79 -8.14 5.12
N GLU A 192 -15.40 -7.52 4.01
CA GLU A 192 -14.81 -6.18 4.00
C GLU A 192 -15.59 -5.22 3.10
N TYR A 193 -15.54 -3.94 3.43
CA TYR A 193 -16.23 -2.88 2.70
C TYR A 193 -15.24 -1.76 2.31
N GLY A 194 -15.41 -1.21 1.12
CA GLY A 194 -14.57 -0.14 0.60
C GLY A 194 -14.73 1.15 1.40
N VAL A 195 -13.61 1.78 1.81
CA VAL A 195 -13.60 3.02 2.61
C VAL A 195 -14.30 4.17 1.88
N THR A 196 -14.10 4.28 0.57
CA THR A 196 -14.65 5.38 -0.25
C THR A 196 -16.09 5.12 -0.71
N THR A 197 -16.39 3.89 -1.14
CA THR A 197 -17.64 3.57 -1.85
C THR A 197 -18.66 2.84 -0.98
N GLY A 198 -18.26 2.31 0.17
CA GLY A 198 -19.07 1.42 1.00
C GLY A 198 -19.39 0.06 0.36
N ARG A 199 -18.87 -0.23 -0.85
CA ARG A 199 -19.16 -1.47 -1.56
C ARG A 199 -18.47 -2.65 -0.89
N ARG A 200 -19.17 -3.78 -0.77
CA ARG A 200 -18.61 -5.05 -0.32
C ARG A 200 -17.49 -5.48 -1.28
N ARG A 201 -16.35 -5.88 -0.72
CA ARG A 201 -15.21 -6.45 -1.44
C ARG A 201 -15.39 -7.95 -1.60
N ARG A 202 -15.10 -8.47 -2.78
CA ARG A 202 -14.99 -9.93 -3.00
C ARG A 202 -13.67 -10.39 -2.42
N LYS A 203 -13.65 -11.55 -1.76
CA LYS A 203 -12.46 -12.06 -1.06
C LYS A 203 -12.02 -13.42 -1.58
N ALA A 204 -10.71 -13.63 -1.65
CA ALA A 204 -10.11 -14.91 -1.98
C ALA A 204 -9.91 -15.76 -0.72
N SER A 205 -9.93 -17.08 -0.87
CA SER A 205 -9.67 -18.03 0.21
C SER A 205 -8.18 -18.16 0.55
N GLY A 206 -7.30 -17.59 -0.27
CA GLY A 206 -5.83 -17.60 -0.10
C GLY A 206 -5.12 -16.84 -1.22
N ILE A 207 -3.78 -16.86 -1.18
CA ILE A 207 -2.93 -16.21 -2.18
C ILE A 207 -2.99 -16.95 -3.52
N SER A 208 -3.13 -16.20 -4.61
CA SER A 208 -2.85 -16.72 -5.96
C SER A 208 -1.36 -16.55 -6.27
N TRP A 209 -0.63 -17.67 -6.26
CA TRP A 209 0.82 -17.67 -6.49
C TRP A 209 1.26 -17.04 -7.82
N PRO A 210 0.63 -17.32 -8.98
CA PRO A 210 1.03 -16.68 -10.25
C PRO A 210 0.90 -15.16 -10.24
N HIS A 211 -0.14 -14.65 -9.55
CA HIS A 211 -0.34 -13.20 -9.41
C HIS A 211 0.72 -12.60 -8.49
N LEU A 212 1.05 -13.26 -7.38
CA LEU A 212 2.10 -12.79 -6.48
C LEU A 212 3.48 -12.83 -7.15
N GLU A 213 3.79 -13.87 -7.93
CA GLU A 213 5.03 -13.98 -8.71
C GLU A 213 5.18 -12.83 -9.70
N THR A 214 4.09 -12.48 -10.40
CA THR A 214 4.06 -11.33 -11.30
C THR A 214 4.28 -10.02 -10.53
N ALA A 215 3.67 -9.88 -9.35
CA ALA A 215 3.87 -8.69 -8.52
C ALA A 215 5.30 -8.56 -8.01
N VAL A 216 5.93 -9.67 -7.61
CA VAL A 216 7.35 -9.71 -7.21
C VAL A 216 8.24 -9.37 -8.40
N LEU A 217 7.98 -9.95 -9.58
CA LEU A 217 8.73 -9.68 -10.80
C LEU A 217 8.70 -8.20 -11.19
N LEU A 218 7.52 -7.57 -11.18
CA LEU A 218 7.34 -6.18 -11.62
C LEU A 218 7.86 -5.14 -10.62
N ASN A 219 7.94 -5.49 -9.33
CA ASN A 219 8.27 -4.52 -8.28
C ASN A 219 9.65 -4.74 -7.66
N GLY A 220 10.26 -5.92 -7.80
CA GLY A 220 11.55 -6.24 -7.20
C GLY A 220 11.62 -5.94 -5.69
N PRO A 221 10.70 -6.46 -4.86
CA PRO A 221 10.65 -6.10 -3.46
C PRO A 221 11.91 -6.53 -2.70
N THR A 222 12.35 -5.68 -1.78
CA THR A 222 13.41 -6.00 -0.82
C THR A 222 12.86 -6.59 0.46
N GLN A 223 11.56 -6.40 0.72
CA GLN A 223 10.85 -6.95 1.86
C GLN A 223 9.36 -7.12 1.57
N LEU A 224 8.71 -8.01 2.32
CA LEU A 224 7.27 -8.23 2.27
C LEU A 224 6.61 -7.76 3.58
N ALA A 225 5.42 -7.18 3.46
CA ALA A 225 4.52 -6.96 4.60
C ALA A 225 3.29 -7.85 4.46
N LEU A 226 3.14 -8.86 5.33
CA LEU A 226 1.98 -9.74 5.33
C LEU A 226 0.84 -9.08 6.11
N THR A 227 -0.31 -8.89 5.51
CA THR A 227 -1.40 -8.14 6.15
C THR A 227 -2.67 -8.96 6.28
N PHE A 228 -3.52 -8.54 7.23
CA PHE A 228 -4.76 -9.23 7.56
C PHE A 228 -4.53 -10.70 7.95
N CYS A 229 -3.48 -10.93 8.74
CA CYS A 229 -3.12 -12.23 9.29
C CYS A 229 -4.30 -12.80 10.14
N ASP A 230 -5.10 -11.94 10.78
CA ASP A 230 -6.33 -12.26 11.53
C ASP A 230 -7.48 -12.81 10.68
N HIS A 231 -7.51 -12.47 9.39
CA HIS A 231 -8.48 -13.05 8.47
C HIS A 231 -8.10 -14.47 8.03
N LEU A 232 -6.80 -14.77 8.00
CA LEU A 232 -6.29 -16.12 7.76
C LEU A 232 -6.56 -17.01 8.97
N ASP A 233 -6.23 -16.52 10.16
CA ASP A 233 -6.41 -17.21 11.43
C ASP A 233 -6.88 -16.24 12.52
N PRO A 234 -8.14 -16.36 13.00
CA PRO A 234 -8.68 -15.43 14.00
C PRO A 234 -7.95 -15.48 15.35
N ASP A 235 -7.21 -16.55 15.64
CA ASP A 235 -6.47 -16.70 16.91
C ASP A 235 -5.26 -15.74 17.01
N VAL A 236 -4.81 -15.17 15.89
CA VAL A 236 -3.77 -14.13 15.89
C VAL A 236 -4.34 -12.72 16.10
N ALA A 237 -5.66 -12.56 16.13
CA ALA A 237 -6.32 -11.26 16.19
C ALA A 237 -5.86 -10.44 17.41
N GLY A 238 -5.39 -9.22 17.15
CA GLY A 238 -4.91 -8.33 18.19
C GLY A 238 -3.47 -8.58 18.64
N ALA A 239 -2.74 -9.54 18.05
CA ALA A 239 -1.34 -9.77 18.37
C ALA A 239 -0.50 -8.50 18.18
N ARG A 240 0.53 -8.36 19.03
CA ARG A 240 1.48 -7.21 19.05
C ARG A 240 2.94 -7.63 19.09
N HIS A 241 3.22 -8.94 19.12
CA HIS A 241 4.56 -9.50 19.24
C HIS A 241 4.70 -10.75 18.36
N ARG A 242 5.89 -10.98 17.79
CA ARG A 242 6.19 -12.14 16.93
C ARG A 242 5.88 -13.49 17.59
N SER A 243 6.07 -13.60 18.90
CA SER A 243 5.79 -14.84 19.66
C SER A 243 4.32 -15.23 19.71
N ALA A 244 3.41 -14.30 19.40
CA ALA A 244 1.97 -14.56 19.35
C ALA A 244 1.48 -15.04 17.96
N LEU A 245 2.36 -15.09 16.95
CA LEU A 245 1.98 -15.58 15.63
C LEU A 245 1.62 -17.07 15.69
N THR A 246 0.50 -17.43 15.11
CA THR A 246 0.00 -18.81 15.09
C THR A 246 0.71 -19.64 14.01
N ALA A 247 0.62 -20.96 14.12
CA ALA A 247 1.24 -21.87 13.16
C ALA A 247 0.76 -21.67 11.70
N PRO A 248 -0.53 -21.38 11.41
CA PRO A 248 -0.97 -21.02 10.05
C PRO A 248 -0.27 -19.78 9.48
N VAL A 249 -0.10 -18.73 10.28
CA VAL A 249 0.56 -17.49 9.85
C VAL A 249 2.06 -17.73 9.65
N GLN A 250 2.72 -18.43 10.57
CA GLN A 250 4.14 -18.79 10.45
C GLN A 250 4.41 -19.62 9.19
N ARG A 251 3.57 -20.62 8.89
CA ARG A 251 3.71 -21.40 7.65
C ARG A 251 3.59 -20.56 6.39
N LEU A 252 2.69 -19.57 6.37
CA LEU A 252 2.56 -18.68 5.22
C LEU A 252 3.79 -17.77 5.07
N ILE A 253 4.36 -17.30 6.18
CA ILE A 253 5.62 -16.56 6.19
C ILE A 253 6.74 -17.43 5.62
N ASP A 254 6.92 -18.65 6.13
CA ASP A 254 7.95 -19.59 5.68
C ASP A 254 7.82 -19.89 4.17
N GLU A 255 6.59 -20.05 3.67
CA GLU A 255 6.31 -20.28 2.25
C GLU A 255 6.68 -19.05 1.40
N LEU A 256 6.34 -17.85 1.85
CA LEU A 256 6.70 -16.60 1.16
C LEU A 256 8.22 -16.42 1.10
N GLU A 257 8.90 -16.57 2.23
CA GLU A 257 10.35 -16.38 2.33
C GLU A 257 11.11 -17.45 1.53
N THR A 258 10.68 -18.71 1.61
CA THR A 258 11.29 -19.81 0.85
C THR A 258 11.09 -19.63 -0.65
N ARG A 259 9.90 -19.20 -1.09
CA ARG A 259 9.59 -19.07 -2.51
C ARG A 259 10.31 -17.91 -3.17
N PHE A 260 10.41 -16.77 -2.49
CA PHE A 260 10.91 -15.54 -3.09
C PHE A 260 12.33 -15.16 -2.63
N ASN A 261 12.84 -15.78 -1.56
CA ASN A 261 14.08 -15.40 -0.91
C ASN A 261 14.08 -13.90 -0.52
N ILE A 262 12.92 -13.43 -0.05
CA ILE A 262 12.66 -12.06 0.38
C ILE A 262 12.04 -12.14 1.78
N PRO A 263 12.57 -11.42 2.78
CA PRO A 263 12.08 -11.51 4.16
C PRO A 263 10.67 -10.92 4.28
N VAL A 264 9.84 -11.55 5.10
CA VAL A 264 8.61 -10.92 5.60
C VAL A 264 8.99 -10.11 6.83
N SER A 265 9.07 -8.79 6.68
CA SER A 265 9.53 -7.90 7.76
C SER A 265 8.41 -7.44 8.69
N LEU A 266 7.16 -7.46 8.20
CA LEU A 266 5.98 -6.98 8.93
C LEU A 266 4.83 -8.01 8.84
N CYS A 267 4.08 -8.23 9.93
CA CYS A 267 2.77 -8.87 9.89
C CYS A 267 1.70 -8.03 10.59
N ASP A 268 0.58 -7.82 9.93
CA ASP A 268 -0.60 -7.14 10.48
C ASP A 268 -1.61 -8.14 11.02
N CYS A 269 -1.83 -8.12 12.32
CA CYS A 269 -2.68 -9.06 13.04
C CYS A 269 -4.01 -8.45 13.52
N GLY A 270 -4.45 -7.31 12.96
CA GLY A 270 -5.76 -6.77 13.30
C GLY A 270 -5.98 -5.35 12.80
N VAL A 271 -7.15 -4.80 13.12
CA VAL A 271 -7.56 -3.48 12.59
C VAL A 271 -6.75 -2.31 13.15
N HIS A 272 -6.25 -2.41 14.38
CA HIS A 272 -5.58 -1.28 15.04
C HIS A 272 -4.14 -1.12 14.58
N PHE A 273 -3.64 0.12 14.50
CA PHE A 273 -2.27 0.45 14.13
C PHE A 273 -1.24 -0.38 14.90
N GLU A 274 -1.46 -0.56 16.20
CA GLU A 274 -0.60 -1.31 17.13
C GLU A 274 -0.56 -2.82 16.85
N ASN A 275 -1.38 -3.34 15.94
CA ASN A 275 -1.36 -4.73 15.51
C ASN A 275 -0.45 -4.99 14.30
N LEU A 276 0.22 -3.95 13.76
CA LEU A 276 1.31 -4.13 12.80
C LEU A 276 2.60 -4.42 13.57
N ILE A 277 3.13 -5.62 13.39
CA ILE A 277 4.26 -6.15 14.14
C ILE A 277 5.48 -6.21 13.21
N GLU A 278 6.62 -5.70 13.67
CA GLU A 278 7.90 -6.00 13.04
C GLU A 278 8.38 -7.39 13.47
N ILE A 279 8.73 -8.22 12.49
CA ILE A 279 9.06 -9.63 12.71
C ILE A 279 10.41 -10.05 12.14
N ALA A 280 11.10 -9.21 11.36
CA ALA A 280 12.48 -9.47 10.91
C ALA A 280 13.51 -9.13 11.99
#